data_AF-A0A5Q4G6G7-F1
#
_entry.id   AF-A0A5Q4G6G7-F1
#
_cell.length_a   1.000
_cell.length_b   1.000
_cell.length_c   1.000
_cell.angle_alpha   90.00
_cell.angle_beta   90.00
_cell.angle_gamma   90.00
#
_symmetry.space_group_name_H-M   'P 1'
#
loop_
_entity.id
_entity.type
_entity.pdbx_description
1 polymer ?
#
loop_
_entity_poly.entity_id
_entity_poly.type
_entity_poly.pdbx_seq_one_letter_code
_entity_poly.pdbx_strand_id
1 'polypeptide(L)'
;MIVHGPRLGIDVGSTTVKLAVAEGTTGRLVHTAYRRHHAEQTETVARLLAEIPAEVLASDAEVWVAACGSGARPLADRLGTAYVQEVVANAIAVRALHPEA
;
A
#
# COMPACT_ATOMS: atom_id res chain seq x y z
N MET A 1 -6.22 18.68 -16.50
CA MET A 1 -5.42 18.06 -15.41
C MET A 1 -6.07 16.73 -15.11
N ILE A 2 -5.43 15.61 -15.45
CA ILE A 2 -5.95 14.29 -15.09
C ILE A 2 -5.68 14.12 -13.60
N VAL A 3 -6.75 14.07 -12.81
CA VAL A 3 -6.67 13.80 -11.38
C VAL A 3 -6.68 12.29 -11.23
N HIS A 4 -5.59 11.69 -10.78
CA HIS A 4 -5.57 10.27 -10.44
C HIS A 4 -6.18 10.10 -9.04
N GLY A 5 -6.94 9.03 -8.83
CA GLY A 5 -7.40 8.66 -7.49
C GLY A 5 -6.23 8.24 -6.58
N PRO A 6 -6.49 8.02 -5.29
CA PRO A 6 -5.45 7.71 -4.32
C PRO A 6 -4.74 6.38 -4.64
N ARG A 7 -3.49 6.29 -4.23
CA ARG A 7 -2.64 5.11 -4.40
C ARG A 7 -2.41 4.44 -3.05
N LEU A 8 -2.73 3.16 -2.94
CA LEU A 8 -2.60 2.35 -1.74
C LEU A 8 -1.49 1.30 -1.94
N GLY A 9 -0.44 1.39 -1.12
CA GLY A 9 0.62 0.40 -1.00
C GLY A 9 0.42 -0.48 0.23
N ILE A 10 0.58 -1.80 0.06
CA ILE A 10 0.53 -2.78 1.16
C ILE A 10 1.83 -3.60 1.16
N ASP A 11 2.65 -3.46 2.20
CA ASP A 11 3.84 -4.31 2.41
C ASP A 11 3.55 -5.35 3.49
N VAL A 12 3.45 -6.62 3.09
CA VAL A 12 3.29 -7.75 4.01
C VAL A 12 4.63 -8.46 4.17
N GLY A 13 5.33 -8.13 5.25
CA GLY A 13 6.58 -8.80 5.63
C GLY A 13 6.36 -10.06 6.47
N SER A 14 7.46 -10.64 6.96
CA SER A 14 7.46 -11.86 7.79
C SER A 14 6.89 -11.67 9.20
N THR A 15 6.83 -10.41 9.67
CA THR A 15 6.40 -10.08 11.04
C THR A 15 5.35 -8.98 11.07
N THR A 16 5.34 -8.09 10.08
CA THR A 16 4.52 -6.87 10.08
C THR A 16 3.85 -6.63 8.75
N VAL A 17 2.69 -5.98 8.81
CA VAL A 17 2.04 -5.32 7.68
C VAL A 17 2.29 -3.83 7.79
N LYS A 18 2.64 -3.19 6.68
CA LYS A 18 2.64 -1.75 6.53
C LYS A 18 1.69 -1.36 5.43
N LEU A 19 1.02 -0.23 5.63
CA LEU A 19 0.07 0.34 4.70
C LEU A 19 0.45 1.80 4.48
N ALA A 20 0.40 2.24 3.23
CA ALA A 20 0.65 3.64 2.87
C ALA A 20 -0.37 4.07 1.81
N VAL A 21 -1.06 5.18 2.06
CA VAL A 21 -1.91 5.86 1.09
C VAL A 21 -1.23 7.15 0.66
N ALA A 22 -1.06 7.32 -0.64
CA ALA A 22 -0.55 8.53 -1.26
C ALA A 22 -1.63 9.20 -2.12
N GLU A 23 -1.67 10.52 -2.11
CA GLU A 23 -2.51 11.30 -3.02
C GLU A 23 -2.13 11.02 -4.49
N GLY A 24 -3.10 10.88 -5.37
CA GLY A 24 -2.87 10.52 -6.78
C GLY A 24 -2.11 11.59 -7.57
N THR A 25 -2.30 12.87 -7.25
CA THR A 25 -1.69 14.01 -7.98
C THR A 25 -0.23 14.26 -7.57
N THR A 26 0.03 14.37 -6.27
CA THR A 26 1.34 14.79 -5.74
C THR A 26 2.21 13.63 -5.31
N GLY A 27 1.62 12.48 -4.97
CA GLY A 27 2.32 11.38 -4.31
C GLY A 27 2.61 11.63 -2.84
N ARG A 28 2.11 12.72 -2.27
CA ARG A 28 2.20 12.98 -0.83
C ARG A 28 1.49 11.88 -0.05
N LEU A 29 2.15 11.34 0.97
CA LEU A 29 1.52 10.41 1.90
C LEU A 29 0.42 11.15 2.69
N VAL A 30 -0.78 10.54 2.70
CA VAL A 30 -1.97 11.05 3.39
C VAL A 30 -2.41 10.14 4.53
N HIS A 31 -2.00 8.87 4.51
CA HIS A 31 -2.24 7.92 5.60
C HIS A 31 -1.16 6.84 5.59
N THR A 32 -0.75 6.38 6.77
CA THR A 32 0.18 5.26 6.92
C THR A 32 -0.16 4.45 8.16
N ALA A 33 0.05 3.15 8.11
CA ALA A 33 -0.07 2.28 9.26
C ALA A 33 1.04 1.23 9.29
N TYR A 34 1.40 0.79 10.50
CA TYR A 34 2.40 -0.25 10.75
C TYR A 34 1.89 -1.16 11.87
N ARG A 35 1.83 -2.47 11.63
CA ARG A 35 1.23 -3.41 12.59
C ARG A 35 1.91 -4.77 12.54
N ARG A 36 2.25 -5.33 13.70
CA ARG A 36 2.65 -6.75 13.78
C ARG A 36 1.44 -7.61 13.46
N HIS A 37 1.61 -8.60 12.59
CA HIS A 37 0.50 -9.45 12.15
C HIS A 37 0.32 -10.70 13.01
N HIS A 38 1.32 -11.13 13.79
CA HIS A 38 1.22 -12.31 14.68
C HIS A 38 0.69 -13.57 13.97
N ALA A 39 1.28 -13.91 12.82
CA ALA A 39 0.81 -14.96 11.89
C ALA A 39 -0.58 -14.76 11.25
N GLU A 40 -1.26 -13.64 11.51
CA GLU A 40 -2.57 -13.28 10.94
C GLU A 40 -2.44 -12.20 9.84
N GLN A 41 -1.70 -12.48 8.75
CA GLN A 41 -1.41 -11.45 7.73
C GLN A 41 -2.69 -10.88 7.08
N THR A 42 -3.58 -11.77 6.63
CA THR A 42 -4.81 -11.35 5.91
C THR A 42 -5.74 -10.55 6.82
N GLU A 43 -5.97 -11.01 8.05
CA GLU A 43 -6.82 -10.31 9.02
C GLU A 43 -6.20 -8.97 9.42
N THR A 44 -4.88 -8.91 9.57
CA THR A 44 -4.19 -7.65 9.87
C THR A 44 -4.33 -6.65 8.73
N VAL A 45 -4.20 -7.08 7.48
CA VAL A 45 -4.46 -6.22 6.31
C VAL A 45 -5.90 -5.73 6.32
N ALA A 46 -6.88 -6.62 6.51
CA ALA A 46 -8.30 -6.25 6.53
C ALA A 46 -8.62 -5.21 7.62
N ARG A 47 -8.05 -5.39 8.83
CA ARG A 47 -8.18 -4.42 9.92
C ARG A 47 -7.57 -3.06 9.56
N LEU A 48 -6.35 -3.05 9.03
CA LEU A 48 -5.71 -1.80 8.62
C LEU A 48 -6.46 -1.09 7.50
N LEU A 49 -7.05 -1.82 6.55
CA LEU A 49 -7.90 -1.23 5.50
C LEU A 49 -9.15 -0.57 6.08
N ALA A 50 -9.78 -1.20 7.07
CA ALA A 50 -10.96 -0.66 7.76
C ALA A 50 -10.65 0.55 8.65
N GLU A 51 -9.39 0.72 9.06
CA GLU A 51 -8.91 1.87 9.84
C GLU A 51 -8.59 3.10 8.96
N ILE A 52 -8.59 2.96 7.63
CA ILE A 52 -8.36 4.11 6.73
C ILE A 52 -9.56 5.05 6.80
N PRO A 53 -9.35 6.35 7.09
CA PRO A 53 -10.45 7.32 7.12
C PRO A 53 -11.17 7.41 5.77
N ALA A 54 -12.51 7.52 5.79
CA ALA A 54 -13.31 7.52 4.56
C ALA A 54 -12.95 8.69 3.62
N GLU A 55 -12.56 9.83 4.19
CA GLU A 55 -12.10 11.01 3.46
C GLU A 55 -10.78 10.79 2.70
N VAL A 56 -9.96 9.81 3.12
CA VAL A 56 -8.68 9.48 2.45
C VAL A 56 -8.92 8.68 1.17
N LEU A 57 -9.97 7.84 1.16
CA LEU A 57 -10.25 6.95 0.02
C LEU A 57 -11.27 7.51 -0.96
N ALA A 58 -11.87 8.69 -0.70
CA ALA A 58 -12.85 9.40 -1.53
C ALA A 58 -13.88 8.49 -2.21
N SER A 59 -15.13 8.51 -1.77
CA SER A 59 -16.18 7.53 -2.11
C SER A 59 -16.37 7.16 -3.59
N ASP A 60 -16.00 8.06 -4.52
CA ASP A 60 -16.16 7.86 -5.97
C ASP A 60 -14.83 7.81 -6.75
N ALA A 61 -13.68 7.82 -6.06
CA ALA A 61 -12.38 7.76 -6.70
C ALA A 61 -11.92 6.31 -6.93
N GLU A 62 -11.37 6.04 -8.12
CA GLU A 62 -10.65 4.80 -8.38
C GLU A 62 -9.39 4.73 -7.49
N VAL A 63 -9.29 3.71 -6.65
CA VAL A 63 -8.11 3.49 -5.79
C VAL A 63 -7.16 2.52 -6.47
N TRP A 64 -5.92 2.96 -6.68
CA TRP A 64 -4.88 2.13 -7.27
C TRP A 64 -4.16 1.35 -6.17
N VAL A 65 -4.21 0.02 -6.21
CA VAL A 65 -3.64 -0.83 -5.16
C VAL A 65 -2.46 -1.64 -5.68
N ALA A 66 -1.35 -1.60 -4.95
CA ALA A 66 -0.20 -2.47 -5.18
C ALA A 66 0.27 -3.08 -3.86
N ALA A 67 0.64 -4.36 -3.90
CA ALA A 67 1.14 -5.09 -2.75
C ALA A 67 2.56 -5.61 -3.00
N CYS A 68 3.41 -5.60 -1.97
CA CYS A 68 4.75 -6.16 -1.99
C CYS A 68 5.06 -6.87 -0.66
N GLY A 69 6.23 -7.49 -0.56
CA GLY A 69 6.64 -8.24 0.62
C GLY A 69 6.43 -9.75 0.47
N SER A 70 7.09 -10.50 1.36
CA SER A 70 7.10 -11.97 1.32
C SER A 70 5.74 -12.62 1.55
N GLY A 71 4.84 -11.99 2.31
CA GLY A 71 3.50 -12.50 2.59
C GLY A 71 2.40 -11.96 1.65
N ALA A 72 2.73 -11.09 0.70
CA ALA A 72 1.73 -10.35 -0.05
C ALA A 72 1.23 -11.05 -1.32
N ARG A 73 1.96 -12.03 -1.88
CA ARG A 73 1.55 -12.65 -3.15
C ARG A 73 0.19 -13.35 -3.06
N PRO A 74 -0.09 -14.21 -2.06
CA PRO A 74 -1.41 -14.84 -1.92
C PRO A 74 -2.53 -13.83 -1.70
N LEU A 75 -2.23 -12.71 -1.03
CA LEU A 75 -3.18 -11.62 -0.81
C LEU A 75 -3.50 -10.91 -2.14
N ALA A 76 -2.47 -10.55 -2.90
CA ALA A 76 -2.61 -9.86 -4.18
C ALA A 76 -3.41 -10.69 -5.19
N ASP A 77 -3.11 -11.99 -5.29
CA ASP A 77 -3.82 -12.92 -6.16
C ASP A 77 -5.32 -13.02 -5.78
N ARG A 78 -5.66 -13.01 -4.48
CA ARG A 78 -7.05 -13.04 -4.00
C ARG A 78 -7.81 -11.73 -4.21
N LEU A 79 -7.13 -10.60 -4.08
CA LEU A 79 -7.73 -9.27 -4.23
C LEU A 79 -7.73 -8.77 -5.68
N GLY A 80 -7.08 -9.47 -6.60
CA GLY A 80 -6.90 -9.02 -7.99
C GLY A 80 -6.05 -7.76 -8.11
N THR A 81 -5.17 -7.50 -7.14
CA THR A 81 -4.32 -6.30 -7.10
C THR A 81 -2.93 -6.59 -7.68
N ALA A 82 -2.21 -5.55 -8.09
CA ALA A 82 -0.85 -5.71 -8.57
C ALA A 82 0.07 -6.24 -7.45
N TYR A 83 0.87 -7.27 -7.75
CA TYR A 83 2.00 -7.67 -6.93
C TYR A 83 3.31 -7.09 -7.50
N VAL A 84 4.06 -6.37 -6.67
CA VAL A 84 5.37 -5.83 -7.00
C VAL A 84 6.41 -6.54 -6.15
N GLN A 85 7.49 -7.00 -6.76
CA GLN A 85 8.59 -7.63 -6.02
C GLN A 85 9.23 -6.61 -5.06
N GLU A 86 9.52 -7.04 -3.83
CA GLU A 86 9.93 -6.16 -2.72
C GLU A 86 11.17 -5.30 -3.02
N VAL A 87 12.21 -5.87 -3.62
CA VAL A 87 13.44 -5.14 -3.99
C VAL A 87 13.16 -4.10 -5.07
N VAL A 88 12.32 -4.45 -6.06
CA VAL A 88 11.87 -3.50 -7.10
C VAL A 88 11.04 -2.37 -6.49
N ALA A 89 10.08 -2.68 -5.62
CA ALA A 89 9.26 -1.69 -4.93
C ALA A 89 10.12 -0.71 -4.11
N ASN A 90 11.09 -1.23 -3.36
CA ASN A 90 12.04 -0.42 -2.60
C ASN A 90 12.91 0.45 -3.50
N ALA A 91 13.43 -0.09 -4.61
CA ALA A 91 14.23 0.67 -5.55
C ALA A 91 13.45 1.83 -6.18
N ILE A 92 12.17 1.61 -6.52
CA ILE A 92 11.27 2.66 -7.03
C ILE A 92 11.06 3.74 -5.95
N ALA A 93 10.75 3.33 -4.72
CA ALA A 93 10.50 4.25 -3.61
C ALA A 93 11.73 5.10 -3.29
N VAL A 94 12.92 4.50 -3.20
CA VAL A 94 14.18 5.22 -2.95
C VAL A 94 14.46 6.23 -4.05
N ARG A 95 14.37 5.83 -5.34
CA ARG A 95 14.59 6.76 -6.46
C ARG A 95 13.61 7.93 -6.48
N ALA A 96 12.37 7.71 -6.06
CA ALA A 96 11.34 8.75 -6.04
C ALA A 96 11.48 9.70 -4.85
N LEU A 97 11.86 9.20 -3.68
CA LEU A 97 11.94 9.97 -2.43
C LEU A 97 13.33 10.56 -2.16
N HIS A 98 14.37 9.94 -2.71
CA HIS A 98 15.78 10.29 -2.55
C HIS A 98 16.48 10.21 -3.91
N PRO A 99 16.16 11.11 -4.87
CA PRO A 99 16.75 11.10 -6.21
C PRO A 99 18.28 11.31 -6.23
N GLU A 100 18.85 11.76 -5.13
CA GLU A 100 20.29 11.96 -4.91
C GLU A 100 21.07 10.71 -4.42
N ALA A 101 20.37 9.63 -4.09
CA ALA A 101 20.96 8.40 -3.52
C ALA A 101 21.52 7.42 -4.57
#